data_AF-A0A412ZH74-F1
#
_entry.id   AF-A0A412ZH74-F1
#
_cell.length_a   1.000
_cell.length_b   1.000
_cell.length_c   1.000
_cell.angle_alpha   90.00
_cell.angle_beta   90.00
_cell.angle_gamma   90.00
#
_symmetry.space_group_name_H-M   'P 1'
#
loop_
_entity.id
_entity.type
_entity.pdbx_description
1 polymer ?
#
loop_
_entity_poly.entity_id
_entity_poly.type
_entity_poly.pdbx_seq_one_letter_code
_entity_poly.pdbx_strand_id
1 'polypeptide(L)'
;MLFRQGEEMMEMTNPAQVDTVIIGKRKFVPVGRGFYEVVCRKEGVVYIDWLLKDVNIGSKGALGTVTQGSVKNLQMSDLGLNGTEMYTPYERQKIGSTEVYRRKNDNTYYIKVEGKLEKVKSLKHLEKIFIGHKDEIRKFAKDHKIDMKDILDVFSILDYCMELEQ
;
A
#
# COMPACT_ATOMS: atom_id res chain seq x y z
N MET A 1 -4.16 17.33 0.96
CA MET A 1 -3.08 16.41 0.49
C MET A 1 -1.76 16.99 0.94
N LEU A 2 -0.88 16.20 1.54
CA LEU A 2 0.47 16.63 1.91
C LEU A 2 1.46 16.24 0.82
N PHE A 3 2.38 17.12 0.46
CA PHE A 3 3.46 16.82 -0.48
C PHE A 3 4.73 17.57 -0.07
N ARG A 4 5.88 17.04 -0.47
CA ARG A 4 7.17 17.67 -0.19
C ARG A 4 7.62 18.50 -1.38
N GLN A 5 7.95 19.76 -1.15
CA GLN A 5 8.54 20.65 -2.15
C GLN A 5 9.91 21.08 -1.66
N GLY A 6 10.98 20.53 -2.25
CA GLY A 6 12.33 20.69 -1.71
C GLY A 6 12.47 20.04 -0.34
N GLU A 7 12.75 20.84 0.70
CA GLU A 7 12.84 20.37 2.09
C GLU A 7 11.56 20.61 2.90
N GLU A 8 10.62 21.39 2.36
CA GLU A 8 9.41 21.77 3.09
C GLU A 8 8.25 20.81 2.82
N MET A 9 7.48 20.55 3.88
CA MET A 9 6.21 19.82 3.80
C MET A 9 5.08 20.82 3.58
N MET A 10 4.41 20.70 2.45
CA MET A 10 3.31 21.57 2.03
C MET A 10 1.98 20.85 2.20
N GLU A 11 0.94 21.60 2.57
CA GLU A 11 -0.43 21.13 2.61
C GLU A 11 -1.29 21.81 1.54
N MET A 12 -1.93 20.98 0.71
CA MET A 12 -2.95 21.44 -0.22
C MET A 12 -4.31 21.49 0.47
N THR A 13 -4.82 22.70 0.65
CA THR A 13 -6.06 23.05 1.37
C THR A 13 -7.33 22.79 0.59
N ASN A 14 -7.28 22.77 -0.75
CA ASN A 14 -8.46 22.53 -1.59
C ASN A 14 -8.23 21.48 -2.71
N PRO A 15 -8.11 20.19 -2.36
CA PRO A 15 -7.85 19.12 -3.32
C PRO A 15 -8.97 18.94 -4.35
N ALA A 16 -10.21 19.38 -4.07
CA ALA A 16 -11.35 19.19 -4.96
C ALA A 16 -11.30 20.07 -6.23
N GLN A 17 -10.51 21.13 -6.24
CA GLN A 17 -10.31 22.00 -7.41
C GLN A 17 -9.19 21.51 -8.33
N VAL A 18 -8.50 20.43 -7.96
CA VAL A 18 -7.36 19.91 -8.72
C VAL A 18 -7.84 18.87 -9.71
N ASP A 19 -7.69 19.17 -11.00
CA ASP A 19 -8.02 18.23 -12.09
C ASP A 19 -6.95 17.13 -12.27
N THR A 20 -5.67 17.46 -12.14
CA THR A 20 -4.56 16.51 -12.34
C THR A 20 -3.37 16.92 -11.48
N VAL A 21 -2.72 15.96 -10.83
CA VAL A 21 -1.42 16.15 -10.15
C VAL A 21 -0.35 15.41 -10.94
N ILE A 22 0.76 16.09 -11.23
CA ILE A 22 1.92 15.49 -11.92
C ILE A 22 3.10 15.49 -10.96
N ILE A 23 3.65 14.32 -10.68
CA ILE A 23 4.83 14.13 -9.82
C ILE A 23 5.91 13.45 -10.66
N GLY A 24 6.92 14.23 -11.06
CA GLY A 24 7.94 13.74 -12.00
C GLY A 24 7.31 13.33 -13.34
N LYS A 25 7.37 12.03 -13.65
CA LYS A 25 6.75 11.44 -14.86
C LYS A 25 5.40 10.76 -14.60
N ARG A 26 4.92 10.77 -13.36
CA ARG A 26 3.70 10.07 -12.93
C ARG A 26 2.53 11.04 -12.92
N LYS A 27 1.39 10.59 -13.42
CA LYS A 27 0.14 11.36 -13.47
C LYS A 27 -0.84 10.80 -12.45
N PHE A 28 -1.50 11.68 -11.71
CA PHE A 28 -2.54 11.34 -10.75
C PHE A 28 -3.82 12.13 -11.05
N VAL A 29 -4.96 11.44 -11.02
CA VAL A 29 -6.28 12.03 -11.28
C VAL A 29 -7.13 11.99 -10.01
N PRO A 30 -7.92 13.03 -9.72
CA PRO A 30 -8.83 13.08 -8.58
C PRO A 30 -9.94 12.04 -8.77
N VAL A 31 -10.14 11.19 -7.77
CA VAL A 31 -11.27 10.25 -7.73
C VAL A 31 -11.91 10.34 -6.35
N GLY A 32 -13.09 10.94 -6.29
CA GLY A 32 -13.80 11.19 -5.03
C GLY A 32 -13.02 12.11 -4.10
N ARG A 33 -12.47 11.56 -3.01
CA ARG A 33 -11.66 12.28 -2.01
C ARG A 33 -10.16 12.00 -2.11
N GLY A 34 -9.74 11.13 -3.03
CA GLY A 34 -8.36 10.70 -3.20
C GLY A 34 -7.84 10.99 -4.60
N PHE A 35 -6.60 10.56 -4.86
CA PHE A 35 -5.96 10.64 -6.17
C PHE A 35 -5.49 9.26 -6.59
N TYR A 36 -5.84 8.82 -7.79
CA TYR A 36 -5.36 7.58 -8.36
C TYR A 36 -4.25 7.89 -9.36
N GLU A 37 -3.17 7.12 -9.30
CA GLU A 37 -2.16 7.19 -10.34
C GLU A 37 -2.68 6.56 -11.61
N VAL A 38 -2.45 7.21 -12.75
CA VAL A 38 -2.75 6.69 -14.08
C VAL A 38 -1.48 6.14 -14.69
N VAL A 39 -1.47 4.84 -14.93
CA VAL A 39 -0.38 4.14 -15.61
C VAL A 39 -0.89 3.62 -16.94
N CYS A 40 -0.46 4.27 -18.03
CA CYS A 40 -0.72 3.82 -19.39
C CYS A 40 0.24 2.67 -19.73
N ARG A 41 -0.29 1.50 -20.04
CA ARG A 41 0.42 0.31 -20.53
C ARG A 41 0.08 0.11 -22.01
N LYS A 42 0.77 -0.82 -22.67
CA LYS A 42 0.52 -1.16 -24.09
C LYS A 42 -0.91 -1.65 -24.30
N GLU A 43 -1.38 -2.51 -23.40
CA GLU A 43 -2.65 -3.21 -23.50
C GLU A 43 -3.82 -2.48 -22.84
N GLY A 44 -3.56 -1.40 -22.09
CA GLY A 44 -4.62 -0.68 -21.39
C GLY A 44 -4.15 0.37 -20.40
N VAL A 45 -5.10 0.91 -19.64
CA VAL A 45 -4.85 1.91 -18.59
C VAL A 45 -5.17 1.31 -17.24
N VAL A 46 -4.20 1.35 -16.33
CA VAL A 46 -4.33 0.90 -14.94
C VAL A 46 -4.36 2.12 -14.04
N TYR A 47 -5.33 2.15 -13.13
CA TYR A 47 -5.41 3.17 -12.08
C TYR A 47 -4.98 2.57 -10.75
N ILE A 48 -4.11 3.26 -10.01
CA ILE A 48 -3.54 2.75 -8.76
C ILE A 48 -3.94 3.67 -7.61
N ASP A 49 -4.67 3.10 -6.67
CA ASP A 49 -4.94 3.69 -5.37
C ASP A 49 -3.85 3.22 -4.40
N TRP A 50 -2.91 4.13 -4.11
CA TRP A 50 -1.75 3.85 -3.28
C TRP A 50 -2.14 3.84 -1.80
N LEU A 51 -1.94 2.69 -1.16
CA LEU A 51 -2.21 2.52 0.26
C LEU A 51 -1.03 1.84 0.95
N LEU A 52 -0.33 2.60 1.79
CA LEU A 52 0.72 2.08 2.66
C LEU A 52 0.12 1.76 4.02
N LYS A 53 0.28 0.52 4.48
CA LYS A 53 -0.13 0.10 5.83
C LYS A 53 1.10 -0.28 6.64
N ASP A 54 1.18 0.24 7.85
CA ASP A 54 2.16 -0.22 8.84
C ASP A 54 1.61 -1.49 9.50
N VAL A 55 2.30 -2.62 9.27
CA VAL A 55 1.93 -3.92 9.84
C VAL A 55 2.93 -4.26 10.93
N ASN A 56 2.45 -4.48 12.15
CA ASN A 56 3.29 -4.97 13.25
C ASN A 56 3.82 -6.37 12.87
N ILE A 57 5.13 -6.53 12.79
CA ILE A 57 5.79 -7.79 12.45
C ILE A 57 6.33 -8.53 13.68
N GLY A 58 6.15 -7.98 14.88
CA GLY A 58 6.58 -8.56 16.15
C GLY A 58 7.27 -7.53 17.03
N SER A 59 7.84 -8.01 18.13
CA SER A 59 8.61 -7.19 19.07
C SER A 59 10.09 -7.56 19.02
N LYS A 60 10.97 -6.58 19.20
CA LYS A 60 12.42 -6.75 19.28
C LYS A 60 12.74 -7.47 20.59
N GLY A 61 13.26 -8.69 20.49
CA GLY A 61 13.73 -9.46 21.64
C GLY A 61 15.04 -8.92 22.21
N ALA A 62 15.45 -9.46 23.36
CA ALA A 62 16.65 -9.04 24.11
C ALA A 62 17.97 -9.14 23.33
N LEU A 63 18.00 -9.89 22.22
CA LEU A 63 19.16 -10.06 21.33
C LEU A 63 18.94 -9.46 19.93
N GLY A 64 17.96 -8.55 19.77
CA GLY A 64 17.71 -7.85 18.50
C GLY A 64 16.98 -8.67 17.43
N THR A 65 16.65 -9.93 17.67
CA THR A 65 15.80 -10.76 16.81
C THR A 65 14.32 -10.38 16.98
N VAL A 66 13.57 -10.34 15.89
CA VAL A 66 12.12 -10.02 15.91
C VAL A 66 11.33 -11.28 16.24
N THR A 67 10.59 -11.27 17.34
CA THR A 67 9.76 -12.40 17.79
C THR A 67 8.27 -12.02 17.78
N GLN A 68 7.39 -12.99 17.50
CA GLN A 68 5.93 -12.78 17.50
C GLN A 68 5.28 -12.95 18.89
N GLY A 69 6.08 -13.13 19.95
CA GLY A 69 5.61 -13.10 21.34
C GLY A 69 5.53 -11.66 21.85
N SER A 70 4.57 -11.38 22.75
CA SER A 70 4.49 -10.09 23.43
C SER A 70 5.74 -9.87 24.27
N VAL A 71 6.66 -9.01 23.83
CA VAL A 71 7.80 -8.58 24.64
C VAL A 71 7.37 -7.31 25.35
N LYS A 72 6.98 -7.43 26.62
CA LYS A 72 6.75 -6.25 27.47
C LYS A 72 8.09 -5.61 27.80
N ASN A 73 8.26 -4.34 27.42
CA ASN A 73 9.33 -3.52 27.99
C ASN A 73 8.93 -3.16 29.42
N LEU A 74 9.69 -3.66 30.39
CA LEU A 74 9.60 -3.15 31.76
C LEU A 74 10.24 -1.76 31.76
N GLN A 75 9.41 -0.72 31.86
CA GLN A 75 9.87 0.63 32.14
C GLN A 75 10.01 0.78 33.66
N MET A 76 10.95 1.62 34.13
CA MET A 76 11.11 1.93 35.57
C MET A 76 9.81 2.46 36.22
N SER A 77 8.90 3.02 35.43
CA SER A 77 7.55 3.44 35.83
C SER A 77 6.63 2.27 36.22
N ASP A 78 6.79 1.09 35.60
CA ASP A 78 6.02 -0.13 35.90
C ASP A 78 6.44 -0.75 37.25
N LEU A 79 7.57 -0.30 37.80
CA LEU A 79 8.11 -0.64 39.13
C LEU A 79 7.89 0.47 40.18
N GLY A 80 7.07 1.49 39.86
CA GLY A 80 6.73 2.57 40.80
C GLY A 80 7.87 3.57 41.11
N LEU A 81 8.95 3.56 40.32
CA LEU A 81 10.14 4.39 40.51
C LEU A 81 10.25 5.44 39.41
N ASN A 82 9.34 6.42 39.40
CA ASN A 82 9.60 7.85 39.15
C ASN A 82 8.29 8.61 38.90
N GLY A 83 8.21 9.79 39.52
CA GLY A 83 7.01 10.60 39.65
C GLY A 83 6.75 11.59 38.52
N THR A 84 5.59 12.22 38.64
CA THR A 84 5.02 13.31 37.82
C THR A 84 4.71 12.96 36.37
N GLU A 85 3.42 12.68 36.15
CA GLU A 85 2.75 12.50 34.87
C GLU A 85 3.03 13.71 33.95
N MET A 86 3.76 13.50 32.86
CA MET A 86 3.83 14.44 31.75
C MET A 86 3.52 13.73 30.44
N TYR A 87 2.56 14.30 29.70
CA TYR A 87 2.12 13.89 28.38
C TYR A 87 3.32 13.67 27.45
N THR A 88 3.49 12.44 26.94
CA THR A 88 4.55 12.08 25.99
C THR A 88 4.06 12.29 24.54
N PRO A 89 4.69 13.18 23.75
CA PRO A 89 4.36 13.36 22.34
C PRO A 89 4.46 12.07 21.53
N TYR A 90 3.62 11.89 20.49
CA TYR A 90 3.53 10.68 19.67
C TYR A 90 4.87 10.21 19.09
N GLU A 91 5.75 11.15 18.74
CA GLU A 91 7.11 10.86 18.26
C GLU A 91 8.03 10.25 19.34
N ARG A 92 7.80 10.57 20.63
CA ARG A 92 8.55 10.02 21.76
C ARG A 92 7.98 8.69 22.29
N GLN A 93 6.72 8.35 22.00
CA GLN A 93 6.15 7.04 22.38
C GLN A 93 6.85 5.87 21.68
N LYS A 94 7.43 6.10 20.49
CA LYS A 94 8.21 5.09 19.74
C LYS A 94 9.63 4.86 20.27
N ILE A 95 10.15 5.73 21.15
CA ILE A 95 11.52 5.60 21.69
C ILE A 95 11.63 4.44 22.70
N GLY A 96 10.48 3.93 23.19
CA GLY A 96 10.40 2.79 24.10
C GLY A 96 9.58 1.61 23.58
N SER A 97 9.20 1.58 22.30
CA SER A 97 8.43 0.47 21.74
C SER A 97 9.38 -0.59 21.17
N THR A 98 9.30 -1.83 21.69
CA THR A 98 9.93 -3.00 21.06
C THR A 98 9.22 -3.41 19.78
N GLU A 99 8.01 -2.92 19.55
CA GLU A 99 7.21 -3.24 18.37
C GLU A 99 7.91 -2.79 17.08
N VAL A 100 8.16 -3.76 16.22
CA VAL A 100 8.73 -3.57 14.90
C VAL A 100 7.59 -3.54 13.91
N TYR A 101 7.39 -2.39 13.27
CA TYR A 101 6.42 -2.22 12.21
C TYR A 101 7.12 -2.32 10.86
N ARG A 102 6.55 -3.11 9.94
CA ARG A 102 6.95 -3.13 8.53
C ARG A 102 5.87 -2.46 7.71
N ARG A 103 6.26 -1.44 6.96
CA ARG A 103 5.39 -0.82 5.98
C ARG A 103 5.19 -1.77 4.80
N LYS A 104 3.94 -2.10 4.49
CA LYS A 104 3.56 -2.96 3.36
C LYS A 104 2.63 -2.18 2.42
N ASN A 105 2.78 -2.42 1.13
CA ASN A 105 1.83 -1.96 0.12
C ASN A 105 0.54 -2.79 0.25
N ASP A 106 -0.59 -2.11 0.39
CA ASP A 106 -1.95 -2.66 0.31
C ASP A 106 -2.73 -1.92 -0.79
N ASN A 107 -2.03 -1.66 -1.90
CA ASN A 107 -2.54 -0.92 -3.04
C ASN A 107 -3.80 -1.58 -3.60
N THR A 108 -4.71 -0.75 -4.10
CA THR A 108 -5.86 -1.21 -4.87
C THR A 108 -5.66 -0.79 -6.31
N TYR A 109 -5.84 -1.72 -7.23
CA TYR A 109 -5.72 -1.48 -8.66
C TYR A 109 -7.12 -1.43 -9.28
N TYR A 110 -7.30 -0.57 -10.28
CA TYR A 110 -8.52 -0.53 -11.08
C TYR A 110 -8.14 -0.62 -12.54
N ILE A 111 -8.85 -1.48 -13.27
CA ILE A 111 -8.63 -1.70 -14.69
C ILE A 111 -9.91 -1.43 -15.46
N LYS A 112 -9.78 -1.01 -16.71
CA LYS A 112 -10.94 -0.80 -17.59
C LYS A 112 -11.17 -2.04 -18.43
N VAL A 113 -12.23 -2.78 -18.13
CA VAL A 113 -12.67 -3.98 -18.85
C VAL A 113 -14.07 -3.73 -19.40
N GLU A 114 -14.28 -3.96 -20.70
CA GLU A 114 -15.56 -3.69 -21.40
C GLU A 114 -16.17 -2.29 -21.14
N GLY A 115 -15.31 -1.28 -20.95
CA GLY A 115 -15.76 0.09 -20.66
C GLY A 115 -16.10 0.38 -19.19
N LYS A 116 -16.07 -0.63 -18.30
CA LYS A 116 -16.30 -0.47 -16.86
C LYS A 116 -14.98 -0.50 -16.09
N LEU A 117 -14.91 0.26 -15.01
CA LEU A 117 -13.78 0.26 -14.08
C LEU A 117 -13.97 -0.85 -13.04
N GLU A 118 -13.19 -1.91 -13.16
CA GLU A 118 -13.22 -3.06 -12.26
C GLU A 118 -12.10 -2.99 -11.23
N LYS A 119 -12.44 -3.35 -9.98
CA LYS A 119 -11.53 -3.26 -8.83
C LYS A 119 -10.75 -4.56 -8.61
N VAL A 120 -9.43 -4.47 -8.69
CA VAL A 120 -8.49 -5.56 -8.48
C VAL A 120 -7.68 -5.34 -7.21
N LYS A 121 -7.92 -6.17 -6.19
CA LYS A 121 -7.10 -6.21 -4.96
C LYS A 121 -6.39 -7.55 -4.74
N SER A 122 -6.86 -8.59 -5.41
CA SER A 122 -6.32 -9.95 -5.27
C SER A 122 -6.50 -10.72 -6.57
N LEU A 123 -5.76 -11.83 -6.72
CA LEU A 123 -5.91 -12.75 -7.85
C LEU A 123 -7.36 -13.23 -8.04
N LYS A 124 -8.08 -13.45 -6.93
CA LYS A 124 -9.50 -13.84 -6.99
C LYS A 124 -10.41 -12.80 -7.65
N HIS A 125 -10.02 -11.52 -7.63
CA HIS A 125 -10.76 -10.49 -8.35
C HIS A 125 -10.51 -10.61 -9.85
N LEU A 126 -9.27 -10.86 -10.28
CA LEU A 126 -8.95 -11.12 -11.68
C LEU A 126 -9.69 -12.34 -12.21
N GLU A 127 -9.71 -13.44 -11.46
CA GLU A 127 -10.49 -14.63 -11.80
C GLU A 127 -12.00 -14.33 -11.97
N LYS A 128 -12.56 -13.35 -11.24
CA LYS A 128 -13.96 -12.97 -11.37
C LYS A 128 -14.25 -12.09 -12.57
N ILE A 129 -13.32 -11.20 -12.90
CA ILE A 129 -13.41 -10.30 -14.06
C ILE A 129 -13.26 -11.14 -15.33
N PHE A 130 -12.19 -11.93 -15.43
CA PHE A 130 -11.86 -12.76 -16.59
C PHE A 130 -12.38 -14.20 -16.42
N ILE A 131 -13.71 -14.37 -16.43
CA ILE A 131 -14.33 -15.67 -16.09
C ILE A 131 -13.95 -16.80 -17.06
N GLY A 132 -13.69 -16.48 -18.33
CA GLY A 132 -13.29 -17.42 -19.38
C GLY A 132 -11.85 -17.91 -19.25
N HIS A 133 -10.99 -17.12 -18.61
CA HIS A 133 -9.53 -17.35 -18.58
C HIS A 133 -9.00 -17.64 -17.17
N LYS A 134 -9.89 -18.05 -16.25
CA LYS A 134 -9.55 -18.32 -14.84
C LYS A 134 -8.37 -19.28 -14.66
N ASP A 135 -8.37 -20.39 -15.37
CA ASP A 135 -7.35 -21.43 -15.22
C ASP A 135 -5.99 -20.97 -15.75
N GLU A 136 -5.98 -20.16 -16.81
CA GLU A 136 -4.78 -19.56 -17.41
C GLU A 136 -4.14 -18.53 -16.47
N ILE A 137 -4.95 -17.62 -15.93
CA ILE A 137 -4.51 -16.62 -14.94
C ILE A 137 -3.93 -17.32 -13.71
N ARG A 138 -4.59 -18.37 -13.22
CA ARG A 138 -4.13 -19.11 -12.05
C ARG A 138 -2.85 -19.88 -12.32
N LYS A 139 -2.69 -20.44 -13.52
CA LYS A 139 -1.46 -21.13 -13.94
C LYS A 139 -0.31 -20.13 -14.06
N PHE A 140 -0.52 -19.01 -14.75
CA PHE A 140 0.45 -17.94 -14.90
C PHE A 140 0.90 -17.40 -13.54
N ALA A 141 -0.04 -17.16 -12.61
CA ALA A 141 0.25 -16.69 -11.27
C ALA A 141 1.13 -17.66 -10.47
N LYS A 142 0.95 -18.97 -10.66
CA LYS A 142 1.77 -20.01 -9.99
C LYS A 142 3.15 -20.12 -10.62
N ASP A 143 3.22 -20.16 -11.94
CA ASP A 143 4.47 -20.35 -12.69
C ASP A 143 5.43 -19.18 -12.46
N HIS A 144 4.90 -17.94 -12.44
CA HIS A 144 5.67 -16.72 -12.19
C HIS A 144 5.75 -16.33 -10.71
N LYS A 145 5.10 -17.09 -9.81
CA LYS A 145 5.06 -16.83 -8.35
C LYS A 145 4.63 -15.39 -8.00
N ILE A 146 3.58 -14.91 -8.66
CA ILE A 146 3.08 -13.53 -8.56
C ILE A 146 2.74 -13.17 -7.11
N ASP A 147 3.37 -12.12 -6.57
CA ASP A 147 2.98 -11.47 -5.32
C ASP A 147 2.18 -10.20 -5.61
N MET A 148 0.90 -10.18 -5.21
CA MET A 148 0.04 -9.00 -5.35
C MET A 148 0.50 -7.77 -4.53
N LYS A 149 1.51 -7.93 -3.68
CA LYS A 149 2.17 -6.83 -2.96
C LYS A 149 3.31 -6.20 -3.75
N ASP A 150 3.88 -6.92 -4.71
CA ASP A 150 4.87 -6.39 -5.64
C ASP A 150 4.15 -5.74 -6.83
N ILE A 151 4.51 -4.50 -7.12
CA ILE A 151 3.89 -3.71 -8.17
C ILE A 151 4.24 -4.29 -9.56
N LEU A 152 5.45 -4.80 -9.74
CA LEU A 152 5.91 -5.36 -11.01
C LEU A 152 5.18 -6.67 -11.33
N ASP A 153 4.99 -7.51 -10.33
CA ASP A 153 4.22 -8.75 -10.46
C ASP A 153 2.76 -8.46 -10.78
N VAL A 154 2.16 -7.47 -10.09
CA VAL A 154 0.79 -7.02 -10.39
C VAL A 154 0.70 -6.52 -11.83
N PHE A 155 1.64 -5.70 -12.30
CA PHE A 155 1.61 -5.25 -13.69
C PHE A 155 1.79 -6.40 -14.68
N SER A 156 2.64 -7.37 -14.37
CA SER A 156 2.88 -8.52 -15.25
C SER A 156 1.62 -9.36 -15.43
N ILE A 157 0.89 -9.64 -14.35
CA ILE A 157 -0.36 -10.40 -14.45
C ILE A 157 -1.50 -9.56 -15.05
N LEU A 158 -1.54 -8.25 -14.80
CA LEU A 158 -2.56 -7.38 -15.39
C LEU A 158 -2.40 -7.28 -16.90
N ASP A 159 -1.16 -7.08 -17.39
CA ASP A 159 -0.88 -7.07 -18.83
C ASP A 159 -1.29 -8.41 -19.46
N TYR A 160 -0.93 -9.54 -18.85
CA TYR A 160 -1.34 -10.86 -19.33
C TYR A 160 -2.86 -11.04 -19.38
N CYS A 161 -3.59 -10.56 -18.37
CA CYS A 161 -5.05 -10.63 -18.38
C CYS A 161 -5.66 -9.76 -19.49
N MET A 162 -5.10 -8.58 -19.76
CA MET A 162 -5.57 -7.69 -20.82
C MET A 162 -5.29 -8.24 -22.22
N GLU A 163 -4.17 -8.94 -22.42
CA GLU A 163 -3.86 -9.62 -23.69
C GLU A 163 -4.86 -10.74 -24.01
N LEU A 164 -5.38 -11.43 -22.99
CA LEU A 164 -6.35 -12.53 -23.16
C LEU A 164 -7.76 -12.04 -23.53
N GLU A 165 -8.08 -10.77 -23.31
CA GLU A 165 -9.38 -10.17 -23.63
C GLU A 165 -9.47 -9.56 -25.05
N GLN A 166 -8.37 -9.58 -25.83
CA GLN A 166 -8.34 -9.16 -27.24
C GLN A 166 -8.73 -10.28 -28.20
#